data_AF-A0A447STG2-F1
#
_entry.id   AF-A0A447STG2-F1
#
_cell.length_a   1.000
_cell.length_b   1.000
_cell.length_c   1.000
_cell.angle_alpha   90.00
_cell.angle_beta   90.00
_cell.angle_gamma   90.00
#
_symmetry.space_group_name_H-M   'P 1'
#
loop_
_entity.id
_entity.type
_entity.pdbx_description
1 polymer ?
#
loop_
_entity_poly.entity_id
_entity_poly.type
_entity_poly.pdbx_seq_one_letter_code
_entity_poly.pdbx_strand_id
1 'polypeptide(L)'
;MKKFIVVISLLLSACSSVLNVTQSAKLANSCQTYFNILDENVATSTLPAETLQALQQDFAQYRKEFTKLSAEKQEQFCRARLARFQH
;
A
#
# COMPACT_ATOMS: atom_id res chain seq x y z
N MET A 1 29.00 -43.40 34.26
CA MET A 1 29.14 -42.67 32.99
C MET A 1 27.85 -41.93 32.68
N LYS A 2 27.88 -40.60 32.59
CA LYS A 2 27.17 -39.77 31.60
C LYS A 2 27.43 -38.31 31.97
N LYS A 3 28.35 -37.69 31.21
CA LYS A 3 28.65 -36.26 31.24
C LYS A 3 27.57 -35.60 30.38
N PHE A 4 26.83 -34.64 30.93
CA PHE A 4 26.07 -33.70 30.12
C PHE A 4 26.58 -32.30 30.43
N ILE A 5 27.50 -31.86 29.58
CA ILE A 5 27.90 -30.47 29.46
C ILE A 5 26.85 -29.84 28.55
N VAL A 6 26.00 -28.97 29.09
CA VAL A 6 25.17 -28.06 28.31
C VAL A 6 25.76 -26.68 28.48
N VAL A 7 26.82 -26.43 27.72
CA VAL A 7 27.34 -25.08 27.45
C VAL A 7 26.96 -24.80 26.01
N ILE A 8 25.76 -24.26 25.81
CA ILE A 8 25.35 -23.69 24.52
C ILE A 8 24.72 -22.34 24.81
N SER A 9 25.57 -21.32 24.65
CA SER A 9 25.22 -20.08 23.97
C SER A 9 24.17 -19.20 24.64
N LEU A 10 24.61 -18.56 25.73
CA LEU A 10 24.47 -17.10 25.80
C LEU A 10 25.12 -16.51 24.55
N LEU A 11 24.32 -16.16 23.55
CA LEU A 11 24.60 -15.18 22.50
C LEU A 11 23.45 -15.22 21.51
N LEU A 12 22.69 -14.13 21.49
CA LEU A 12 21.93 -13.53 20.39
C LEU A 12 20.80 -12.76 21.06
N SER A 13 21.18 -11.69 21.78
CA SER A 13 21.10 -10.34 21.21
C SER A 13 19.66 -10.00 20.86
N ALA A 14 19.04 -9.27 21.78
CA ALA A 14 18.05 -8.26 21.51
C ALA A 14 17.50 -8.28 20.06
N CYS A 15 16.32 -8.89 19.88
CA CYS A 15 15.38 -8.34 18.92
C CYS A 15 14.91 -6.98 19.47
N SER A 16 15.85 -6.03 19.52
CA SER A 16 15.55 -4.61 19.52
C SER A 16 14.60 -4.41 18.36
N SER A 17 13.39 -3.99 18.71
CA SER A 17 12.43 -3.25 17.90
C SER A 17 13.05 -2.76 16.60
N VAL A 18 12.99 -3.59 15.55
CA VAL A 18 13.10 -3.08 14.19
C VAL A 18 11.78 -2.34 14.02
N LEU A 19 11.84 -1.05 14.38
CA LEU A 19 11.04 0.03 13.83
C LEU A 19 10.40 -0.47 12.54
N ASN A 20 9.08 -0.64 12.59
CA ASN A 20 8.06 -0.28 11.62
C ASN A 20 8.54 0.25 10.23
N VAL A 21 9.52 -0.39 9.60
CA VAL A 21 10.04 -0.18 8.24
C VAL A 21 9.26 -1.05 7.25
N THR A 22 8.12 -1.57 7.70
CA THR A 22 7.07 -2.20 6.89
C THR A 22 5.72 -1.55 7.15
N GLN A 23 5.68 -0.25 7.48
CA GLN A 23 4.54 0.53 7.01
C GLN A 23 4.68 0.57 5.48
N SER A 24 4.10 -0.42 4.80
CA SER A 24 3.67 -0.26 3.41
C SER A 24 3.08 1.13 3.34
N ALA A 25 3.78 2.08 2.71
CA ALA A 25 3.53 3.49 2.86
C ALA A 25 2.06 3.75 2.54
N LYS A 26 1.26 3.93 3.60
CA LYS A 26 -0.18 3.99 3.49
C LYS A 26 -0.49 5.26 2.71
N LEU A 27 -1.24 5.12 1.62
CA LEU A 27 -1.66 6.26 0.82
C LEU A 27 -2.36 7.29 1.72
N ALA A 28 -2.25 8.56 1.37
CA ALA A 28 -3.02 9.62 2.02
C ALA A 28 -4.53 9.33 1.90
N ASN A 29 -5.34 9.86 2.82
CA ASN A 29 -6.74 9.47 2.96
C ASN A 29 -7.55 9.81 1.70
N SER A 30 -7.33 11.00 1.12
CA SER A 30 -8.03 11.36 -0.13
C SER A 30 -7.63 10.44 -1.30
N CYS A 31 -6.40 9.94 -1.34
CA CYS A 31 -5.99 8.97 -2.35
C CYS A 31 -6.62 7.60 -2.12
N GLN A 32 -6.73 7.14 -0.87
CA GLN A 32 -7.47 5.91 -0.57
C GLN A 32 -8.93 6.02 -1.08
N THR A 33 -9.63 7.12 -0.77
CA THR A 33 -10.99 7.36 -1.26
C THR A 33 -11.06 7.40 -2.79
N TYR A 34 -10.18 8.16 -3.44
CA TYR A 34 -10.15 8.29 -4.90
C TYR A 34 -9.98 6.93 -5.58
N PHE A 35 -9.00 6.15 -5.12
CA PHE A 35 -8.70 4.86 -5.70
C PHE A 35 -9.79 3.80 -5.41
N ASN A 36 -10.50 3.89 -4.28
CA ASN A 36 -11.66 3.04 -4.03
C ASN A 36 -12.82 3.34 -5.00
N ILE A 37 -13.10 4.61 -5.27
CA ILE A 37 -14.12 5.00 -6.26
C ILE A 37 -13.77 4.45 -7.65
N LEU A 38 -12.48 4.50 -8.01
CA LEU A 38 -12.04 3.92 -9.28
C LEU A 38 -12.24 2.40 -9.34
N ASP A 39 -11.92 1.68 -8.26
CA ASP A 39 -12.14 0.23 -8.18
C ASP A 39 -13.63 -0.12 -8.29
N GLU A 40 -14.50 0.61 -7.58
CA GLU A 40 -15.95 0.44 -7.65
C GLU A 40 -16.47 0.66 -9.07
N ASN A 41 -16.06 1.75 -9.72
CA ASN A 41 -16.45 2.06 -11.09
C ASN A 41 -16.02 0.96 -12.07
N VAL A 42 -14.80 0.43 -11.91
CA VAL A 42 -14.31 -0.69 -12.73
C VAL A 42 -15.12 -1.95 -12.47
N ALA A 43 -15.43 -2.26 -11.21
CA ALA A 43 -16.19 -3.46 -10.84
C ALA A 43 -17.63 -3.45 -11.38
N THR A 44 -18.23 -2.27 -11.54
CA THR A 44 -19.59 -2.10 -12.09
C THR A 44 -19.63 -1.79 -13.59
N SER A 45 -18.47 -1.65 -14.23
CA SER A 45 -18.39 -1.26 -15.65
C SER A 45 -18.73 -2.43 -16.58
N THR A 46 -19.36 -2.11 -17.71
CA THR A 46 -19.67 -3.06 -18.79
C THR A 46 -18.62 -3.05 -19.91
N LEU A 47 -17.42 -2.51 -19.64
CA LEU A 47 -16.32 -2.51 -20.61
C LEU A 47 -15.82 -3.94 -20.91
N PRO A 48 -15.15 -4.15 -22.05
CA PRO A 48 -14.52 -5.42 -22.37
C PRO A 48 -13.52 -5.87 -21.28
N ALA A 49 -13.43 -7.18 -21.04
CA ALA A 49 -12.60 -7.74 -19.97
C ALA A 49 -11.11 -7.35 -20.08
N GLU A 50 -10.58 -7.31 -21.31
CA GLU A 50 -9.21 -6.86 -21.59
C GLU A 50 -8.98 -5.39 -21.20
N THR A 51 -9.99 -4.53 -21.41
CA THR A 51 -9.94 -3.12 -21.00
C THR A 51 -10.01 -2.99 -19.49
N LEU A 52 -10.89 -3.75 -18.83
CA LEU A 52 -11.00 -3.78 -17.38
C LEU A 52 -9.68 -4.24 -16.73
N GLN A 53 -9.04 -5.27 -17.29
CA GLN A 53 -7.77 -5.78 -16.80
C GLN A 53 -6.64 -4.75 -16.94
N ALA A 54 -6.56 -4.06 -18.09
CA ALA A 54 -5.59 -2.98 -18.29
C ALA A 54 -5.79 -1.84 -17.28
N LEU A 55 -7.04 -1.40 -17.06
CA LEU A 55 -7.36 -0.35 -16.08
C LEU A 55 -6.96 -0.74 -14.65
N GLN A 56 -7.20 -2.00 -14.26
CA GLN A 56 -6.79 -2.49 -12.94
C GLN A 56 -5.26 -2.47 -12.77
N GLN A 57 -4.52 -2.84 -13.82
CA GLN A 57 -3.05 -2.80 -13.81
C GLN A 57 -2.54 -1.36 -13.70
N ASP A 58 -3.10 -0.44 -14.48
CA ASP A 58 -2.74 0.98 -14.44
C ASP A 58 -3.02 1.57 -13.05
N PHE A 59 -4.17 1.28 -12.45
CA PHE A 59 -4.51 1.79 -11.12
C PHE A 59 -3.61 1.21 -10.04
N ALA A 60 -3.24 -0.06 -10.12
CA ALA A 60 -2.27 -0.67 -9.21
C ALA A 60 -0.89 0.01 -9.34
N GLN A 61 -0.45 0.29 -10.56
CA GLN A 61 0.80 0.99 -10.82
C GLN A 61 0.76 2.42 -10.28
N TYR A 62 -0.32 3.18 -10.53
CA TYR A 62 -0.48 4.53 -9.99
C TYR A 62 -0.48 4.52 -8.46
N ARG A 63 -1.20 3.60 -7.80
CA ARG A 63 -1.14 3.48 -6.33
C ARG A 63 0.30 3.33 -5.85
N LYS A 64 1.08 2.45 -6.49
CA LYS A 64 2.49 2.24 -6.16
C LYS A 64 3.33 3.50 -6.36
N GLU A 65 3.11 4.24 -7.45
CA GLU A 65 3.81 5.51 -7.70
C GLU A 65 3.47 6.57 -6.67
N PHE A 66 2.20 6.67 -6.25
CA PHE A 66 1.76 7.61 -5.23
C PHE A 66 2.40 7.35 -3.87
N THR A 67 2.68 6.09 -3.52
CA THR A 67 3.39 5.79 -2.26
C THR A 67 4.81 6.38 -2.18
N LYS A 68 5.39 6.80 -3.32
CA LYS A 68 6.70 7.47 -3.40
C LYS A 68 6.61 8.99 -3.18
N LEU A 69 5.41 9.57 -3.20
CA LEU A 69 5.17 11.00 -3.02
C LEU A 69 4.97 11.32 -1.53
N SER A 70 5.24 12.57 -1.13
CA SER A 70 4.88 13.04 0.20
C SER A 70 3.36 13.02 0.40
N ALA A 71 2.91 12.83 1.64
CA ALA A 71 1.48 12.83 1.98
C ALA A 71 0.78 14.12 1.51
N GLU A 72 1.43 15.28 1.62
CA GLU A 72 0.90 16.56 1.12
C GLU A 72 0.66 16.56 -0.39
N LYS A 73 1.60 16.06 -1.19
CA LYS A 73 1.46 15.96 -2.65
C LYS A 73 0.37 14.96 -3.04
N GLN A 74 0.30 13.83 -2.33
CA GLN A 74 -0.77 12.85 -2.49
C GLN A 74 -2.13 13.53 -2.22
N GLU A 75 -2.27 14.22 -1.09
CA GLU A 75 -3.50 14.92 -0.70
C GLU A 75 -3.91 15.99 -1.72
N GLN A 76 -2.98 16.82 -2.16
CA GLN A 76 -3.26 17.86 -3.15
C GLN A 76 -3.80 17.26 -4.46
N PHE A 77 -3.14 16.24 -4.99
CA PHE A 77 -3.55 15.61 -6.23
C PHE A 77 -4.92 14.92 -6.09
N CYS A 78 -5.08 14.08 -5.08
CA CYS A 78 -6.26 13.24 -4.96
C CYS A 78 -7.50 14.05 -4.58
N ARG A 79 -7.39 15.11 -3.77
CA ARG A 79 -8.51 16.05 -3.54
C ARG A 79 -8.94 16.76 -4.82
N ALA A 80 -8.00 17.23 -5.64
CA ALA A 80 -8.31 17.87 -6.91
C ALA A 80 -9.03 16.92 -7.89
N ARG A 81 -8.72 15.62 -7.83
CA ARG A 81 -9.44 14.59 -8.61
C ARG A 81 -10.81 14.28 -8.01
N LEU A 82 -10.91 14.11 -6.69
CA LEU A 82 -12.16 13.84 -5.99
C LEU A 82 -13.22 14.92 -6.21
N ALA A 83 -12.82 16.18 -6.30
CA ALA A 83 -13.73 17.29 -6.59
C ALA A 83 -14.54 17.07 -7.88
N ARG A 84 -14.03 16.28 -8.83
CA ARG A 84 -14.72 15.97 -10.09
C ARG A 84 -15.85 14.96 -9.96
N PHE A 85 -15.95 14.25 -8.82
CA PHE A 85 -17.04 13.30 -8.54
C PHE A 85 -18.16 13.91 -7.68
N GLN A 86 -17.96 15.14 -7.19
CA GLN A 86 -18.90 15.83 -6.28
C GLN A 86 -19.76 16.86 -7.02
N HIS A 87 -19.73 16.84 -8.35
CA HIS A 87 -20.53 17.67 -9.27
C HIS A 87 -21.29 16.77 -10.24
#